data_AF-A0A3B0U8Z9-F1
#
_entry.id   AF-A0A3B0U8Z9-F1
#
_cell.length_a   1.000
_cell.length_b   1.000
_cell.length_c   1.000
_cell.angle_alpha   90.00
_cell.angle_beta   90.00
_cell.angle_gamma   90.00
#
_symmetry.space_group_name_H-M   'P 1'
#
loop_
_entity.id
_entity.type
_entity.pdbx_description
1 polymer ?
#
loop_
_entity_poly.entity_id
_entity_poly.type
_entity_poly.pdbx_seq_one_letter_code
_entity_poly.pdbx_strand_id
1 'polypeptide(L)'
;LISFKNCTVTHNKTILFQPAWGIYDMAVGEKIISAYAGPASINSFKNKSKISTKKTHVIKYSNHELKLHKLYKQVAEMRKKEIVSIEILEKIFLTLKEDYPSDWLLVLEIYELILNSKTTLEKDILNYLKNQSEYQNLITSGIQLLKK
;
A
#
# COMPACT_ATOMS: atom_id res chain seq x y z
N LEU A 1 -38.75 -3.66 -17.62
CA LEU A 1 -40.07 -3.73 -18.28
C LEU A 1 -40.07 -4.97 -19.15
N ILE A 2 -41.04 -5.86 -18.98
CA ILE A 2 -41.16 -7.08 -19.80
C ILE A 2 -42.43 -6.96 -20.62
N SER A 3 -42.31 -7.15 -21.93
CA SER A 3 -43.42 -7.02 -22.87
C SER A 3 -43.92 -8.39 -23.30
N PHE A 4 -45.22 -8.61 -23.22
CA PHE A 4 -45.86 -9.87 -23.58
C PHE A 4 -46.73 -9.68 -24.83
N LYS A 5 -46.53 -10.54 -25.82
CA LYS A 5 -47.38 -10.64 -27.02
C LYS A 5 -48.39 -11.77 -26.83
N ASN A 6 -49.62 -11.58 -27.30
CA ASN A 6 -50.70 -12.57 -27.24
C ASN A 6 -50.98 -13.10 -25.82
N CYS A 7 -50.97 -12.24 -24.80
CA CYS A 7 -51.25 -12.64 -23.42
C CYS A 7 -52.61 -12.13 -22.94
N THR A 8 -53.23 -12.88 -22.02
CA THR A 8 -54.41 -12.45 -21.28
C THR A 8 -54.03 -12.32 -19.82
N VAL A 9 -54.25 -11.16 -19.21
CA VAL A 9 -53.94 -10.91 -17.80
C VAL A 9 -55.26 -10.89 -17.02
N THR A 10 -55.33 -11.70 -15.97
CA THR A 10 -56.52 -11.80 -15.11
C THR A 10 -56.13 -11.60 -13.65
N HIS A 11 -57.01 -10.95 -12.88
CA HIS A 11 -56.89 -10.85 -11.43
C HIS A 11 -58.18 -11.37 -10.80
N ASN A 12 -58.08 -12.50 -10.11
CA ASN A 12 -59.22 -13.29 -9.64
C ASN A 12 -60.18 -13.66 -10.78
N LYS A 13 -61.36 -13.04 -10.84
CA LYS A 13 -62.39 -13.28 -11.87
C LYS A 13 -62.48 -12.15 -12.91
N THR A 14 -61.63 -11.14 -12.81
CA THR A 14 -61.68 -9.96 -13.69
C THR A 14 -60.56 -10.00 -14.71
N ILE A 15 -60.90 -9.83 -15.99
CA ILE A 15 -59.93 -9.72 -17.07
C ILE A 15 -59.40 -8.28 -17.10
N LEU A 16 -58.09 -8.13 -16.91
CA LEU A 16 -57.40 -6.84 -16.88
C LEU A 16 -56.72 -6.51 -18.22
N PHE A 17 -56.39 -7.53 -19.02
CA PHE A 17 -55.82 -7.33 -20.36
C PHE A 17 -56.18 -8.50 -21.29
N GLN A 18 -56.46 -8.20 -22.56
CA GLN A 18 -56.70 -9.19 -23.60
C GLN A 18 -55.74 -8.99 -24.77
N PRO A 19 -55.36 -10.06 -25.48
CA PRO A 19 -54.40 -9.99 -26.58
C PRO A 19 -54.89 -9.13 -27.75
N ALA A 20 -56.21 -8.95 -27.91
CA ALA A 20 -56.80 -8.06 -28.92
C ALA A 20 -56.50 -6.58 -28.67
N TRP A 21 -56.12 -6.20 -27.45
CA TRP A 21 -55.80 -4.82 -27.08
C TRP A 21 -54.34 -4.45 -27.36
N GLY A 22 -53.54 -5.40 -27.82
CA GLY A 22 -52.17 -5.19 -28.25
C GLY A 22 -51.14 -5.86 -27.35
N ILE A 23 -50.00 -5.20 -27.19
CA ILE A 23 -48.86 -5.69 -26.41
C ILE A 23 -49.01 -5.20 -24.97
N TYR A 24 -48.90 -6.12 -24.01
CA TYR A 24 -48.95 -5.78 -22.59
C TYR A 24 -47.54 -5.53 -22.05
N ASP A 25 -47.33 -4.36 -21.46
CA ASP A 25 -46.08 -3.99 -20.82
C ASP A 25 -46.18 -4.10 -19.29
N MET A 26 -45.40 -5.00 -18.70
CA MET A 26 -45.36 -5.21 -17.26
C MET A 26 -44.11 -4.57 -16.66
N ALA A 27 -44.30 -3.63 -15.73
CA ALA A 27 -43.22 -3.09 -14.91
C ALA A 27 -42.87 -4.06 -13.78
N VAL A 28 -41.85 -4.89 -14.01
CA VAL A 28 -41.28 -5.75 -12.96
C VAL A 28 -40.19 -4.98 -12.24
N GLY A 29 -40.40 -4.70 -10.95
CA GLY A 29 -39.37 -4.16 -10.07
C GLY A 29 -38.67 -5.30 -9.34
N GLU A 30 -37.35 -5.39 -9.46
CA GLU A 30 -36.53 -6.37 -8.76
C GLU A 30 -35.58 -5.64 -7.79
N LYS A 31 -35.50 -6.10 -6.54
CA LYS A 31 -34.59 -5.55 -5.54
C LYS A 31 -33.24 -6.26 -5.66
N ILE A 32 -32.30 -5.65 -6.38
CA ILE A 32 -30.94 -6.18 -6.51
C ILE A 32 -30.18 -5.93 -5.20
N ILE A 33 -29.81 -7.00 -4.48
CA ILE A 33 -29.11 -6.93 -3.18
C ILE A 33 -27.60 -6.75 -3.40
N SER A 34 -27.04 -7.30 -4.48
CA SER A 34 -25.67 -7.07 -4.94
C SER A 34 -25.51 -7.53 -6.39
N ALA A 35 -24.55 -6.94 -7.12
CA ALA A 35 -24.21 -7.33 -8.49
C ALA A 35 -22.72 -7.64 -8.56
N TYR A 36 -22.37 -8.83 -9.05
CA TYR A 36 -20.98 -9.24 -9.29
C TYR A 36 -20.64 -9.00 -10.75
N ALA A 37 -19.66 -8.12 -11.03
CA ALA A 37 -19.24 -7.75 -12.38
C ALA A 37 -18.28 -8.77 -13.02
N GLY A 38 -18.50 -10.07 -12.77
CA GLY A 38 -17.73 -11.16 -13.35
C GLY A 38 -18.51 -11.90 -14.43
N PRO A 39 -17.82 -12.54 -15.39
CA PRO A 39 -18.47 -13.33 -16.42
C PRO A 39 -19.14 -14.57 -15.81
N ALA A 40 -20.41 -14.77 -16.12
CA ALA A 40 -21.21 -15.90 -15.62
C ALA A 40 -20.92 -17.24 -16.34
N SER A 41 -20.07 -17.23 -17.38
CA SER A 41 -19.65 -18.45 -18.08
C SER A 41 -18.21 -18.32 -18.62
N ILE A 42 -17.47 -19.43 -18.61
CA ILE A 42 -16.11 -19.51 -19.18
C ILE A 42 -16.07 -19.07 -20.65
N ASN A 43 -17.14 -19.33 -21.41
CA ASN A 43 -17.26 -18.95 -22.82
C ASN A 43 -17.55 -17.44 -23.03
N SER A 44 -17.94 -16.70 -21.99
CA SER A 44 -18.16 -15.25 -22.05
C SER A 44 -16.96 -14.43 -21.55
N PHE A 45 -15.85 -15.10 -21.21
CA PHE A 45 -14.57 -14.48 -20.91
C PHE A 45 -13.92 -13.91 -22.18
N LYS A 46 -14.46 -12.80 -22.71
CA LYS A 46 -13.69 -11.96 -23.63
C LYS A 46 -12.53 -11.41 -22.79
N ASN A 47 -11.34 -11.97 -22.98
CA ASN A 47 -10.09 -11.52 -22.39
C ASN A 47 -9.80 -10.06 -22.82
N LYS A 48 -10.52 -9.11 -22.22
CA LYS A 48 -10.33 -7.66 -22.37
C LYS A 48 -9.47 -7.12 -21.22
N SER A 49 -8.71 -7.98 -20.55
CA SER A 49 -7.59 -7.50 -19.76
C SER A 49 -6.59 -6.87 -20.71
N LYS A 50 -6.59 -5.54 -20.78
CA LYS A 50 -5.52 -4.77 -21.41
C LYS A 50 -4.25 -5.15 -20.67
N ILE A 51 -3.46 -6.06 -21.24
CA ILE A 51 -2.12 -6.35 -20.72
C ILE A 51 -1.41 -5.00 -20.71
N SER A 52 -0.97 -4.56 -19.54
CA SER A 52 -0.28 -3.27 -19.39
C SER A 52 0.90 -3.26 -20.36
N THR A 53 0.87 -2.37 -21.35
CA THR A 53 1.99 -2.17 -22.29
C THR A 53 3.19 -1.53 -21.60
N LYS A 54 3.02 -1.00 -20.38
CA LYS A 54 4.11 -0.56 -19.53
C LYS A 54 4.81 -1.78 -18.96
N LYS A 55 5.91 -2.19 -19.61
CA LYS A 55 6.91 -3.06 -19.01
C LYS A 55 7.37 -2.41 -17.70
N THR A 56 7.41 -3.18 -16.62
CA THR A 56 7.94 -2.73 -15.32
C THR A 56 9.33 -2.15 -15.56
N HIS A 57 9.53 -0.87 -15.26
CA HIS A 57 10.86 -0.27 -15.36
C HIS A 57 11.76 -1.02 -14.39
N VAL A 58 12.80 -1.68 -14.92
CA VAL A 58 13.84 -2.27 -14.09
C VAL A 58 14.56 -1.09 -13.43
N ILE A 59 14.41 -0.96 -12.13
CA ILE A 59 15.08 0.08 -11.35
C ILE A 59 16.59 -0.19 -11.44
N LYS A 60 17.33 0.76 -12.00
CA LYS A 60 18.79 0.72 -12.07
C LYS A 60 19.32 1.63 -10.97
N TYR A 61 20.03 1.04 -10.02
CA TYR A 61 20.66 1.78 -8.94
C TYR A 61 22.06 2.24 -9.36
N SER A 62 22.41 3.45 -8.96
CA SER A 62 23.76 3.98 -9.05
C SER A 62 24.70 3.29 -8.06
N ASN A 63 26.00 3.42 -8.28
CA ASN A 63 27.01 2.89 -7.35
C ASN A 63 26.92 3.55 -5.95
N HIS A 64 26.44 4.80 -5.87
CA HIS A 64 26.24 5.53 -4.62
C HIS A 64 25.07 4.93 -3.82
N GLU A 65 23.92 4.71 -4.47
CA GLU A 65 22.78 4.03 -3.84
C GLU A 65 23.10 2.60 -3.43
N LEU A 66 23.86 1.85 -4.24
CA LEU A 66 24.29 0.50 -3.88
C LEU A 66 25.22 0.47 -2.66
N LYS A 67 26.01 1.53 -2.42
CA LYS A 67 26.80 1.66 -1.19
C LYS A 67 25.89 1.92 0.01
N LEU A 68 24.91 2.81 -0.13
CA LEU A 68 23.90 3.06 0.91
C LEU A 68 23.16 1.77 1.28
N HIS A 69 22.72 0.98 0.30
CA HIS A 69 22.07 -0.31 0.53
C HIS A 69 22.93 -1.30 1.32
N LYS A 70 24.27 -1.26 1.16
CA LYS A 70 25.18 -2.08 1.96
C LYS A 70 25.20 -1.64 3.43
N LEU A 71 25.14 -0.34 3.69
CA LEU A 71 25.05 0.19 5.06
C LEU A 71 23.73 -0.25 5.72
N TYR A 72 22.60 -0.11 5.02
CA TYR A 72 21.31 -0.63 5.47
C TYR A 72 21.36 -2.13 5.76
N LYS A 73 21.94 -2.91 4.85
CA LYS A 73 22.08 -4.37 5.04
C LYS A 73 22.90 -4.69 6.30
N GLN A 74 23.96 -3.92 6.56
CA GLN A 74 24.82 -4.12 7.72
C GLN A 74 24.05 -3.85 9.03
N VAL A 75 23.30 -2.75 9.12
CA VAL A 75 22.48 -2.42 10.29
C VAL A 75 21.36 -3.45 10.48
N ALA A 76 20.69 -3.87 9.40
CA ALA A 76 19.64 -4.89 9.45
C ALA A 76 20.17 -6.26 9.93
N GLU A 77 21.38 -6.66 9.54
CA GLU A 77 22.04 -7.87 10.01
C GLU A 77 22.37 -7.79 11.51
N MET A 78 22.83 -6.63 12.00
CA MET A 78 23.06 -6.42 13.44
C MET A 78 21.77 -6.56 14.25
N ARG A 79 20.68 -5.93 13.77
CA ARG A 79 19.36 -6.07 14.39
C ARG A 79 18.91 -7.53 14.44
N LYS A 80 19.06 -8.27 13.34
CA LYS A 80 18.64 -9.68 13.27
C LYS A 80 19.44 -10.60 14.18
N LYS A 81 20.74 -10.31 14.38
CA LYS A 81 21.64 -11.11 15.21
C LYS A 81 21.63 -10.71 16.68
N GLU A 82 20.99 -9.58 17.01
CA GLU A 82 21.03 -8.94 18.35
C GLU A 82 22.46 -8.63 18.84
N ILE A 83 23.44 -8.60 17.93
CA ILE A 83 24.83 -8.26 18.23
C ILE A 83 25.07 -6.84 17.72
N VAL A 84 25.04 -5.89 18.66
CA VAL A 84 25.26 -4.48 18.38
C VAL A 84 26.69 -4.10 18.76
N SER A 85 27.45 -3.59 17.78
CA SER A 85 28.79 -3.04 18.01
C SER A 85 28.76 -1.53 17.84
N ILE A 86 28.96 -0.81 18.95
CA ILE A 86 28.89 0.66 18.99
C ILE A 86 29.94 1.28 18.07
N GLU A 87 31.16 0.76 18.03
CA GLU A 87 32.25 1.25 17.18
C GLU A 87 31.90 1.18 15.69
N ILE A 88 31.17 0.14 15.27
CA ILE A 88 30.74 0.00 13.88
C ILE A 88 29.59 0.96 13.59
N LEU A 89 28.63 1.11 14.51
CA LEU A 89 27.53 2.07 14.34
C LEU A 89 28.04 3.52 14.28
N GLU A 90 29.05 3.86 15.07
CA GLU A 90 29.68 5.19 15.01
C GLU A 90 30.34 5.44 13.66
N LYS A 91 31.07 4.46 13.12
CA LYS A 91 31.65 4.56 11.76
C LYS A 91 30.57 4.74 10.70
N ILE A 92 29.49 3.96 10.77
CA ILE A 92 28.35 4.07 9.83
C ILE A 92 27.72 5.47 9.96
N PHE A 93 27.51 5.97 11.17
CA PHE A 93 26.93 7.29 11.41
C PHE A 93 27.79 8.42 10.83
N LEU A 94 29.12 8.36 11.01
CA LEU A 94 30.04 9.32 10.39
C LEU A 94 29.96 9.28 8.85
N THR A 95 29.94 8.09 8.26
CA THR A 95 29.76 7.93 6.80
C THR A 95 28.42 8.50 6.33
N LEU A 96 27.33 8.30 7.08
CA LEU A 96 26.02 8.86 6.71
C LEU A 96 26.01 10.40 6.76
N LYS A 97 26.67 10.98 7.76
CA LYS A 97 26.75 12.43 7.91
C LYS A 97 27.51 13.09 6.75
N GLU A 98 28.55 12.44 6.23
CA GLU A 98 29.39 12.96 5.15
C GLU A 98 28.81 12.65 3.76
N ASP A 99 28.46 11.39 3.49
CA ASP A 99 28.11 10.92 2.15
C ASP A 99 26.60 10.92 1.85
N TYR A 100 25.75 10.89 2.89
CA TYR A 100 24.29 10.73 2.76
C TYR A 100 23.50 11.62 3.75
N PRO A 101 23.71 12.95 3.77
CA PRO A 101 23.11 13.84 4.76
C PRO A 101 21.57 13.91 4.71
N SER A 102 20.97 13.49 3.60
CA SER A 102 19.52 13.41 3.40
C SER A 102 18.90 12.13 3.98
N ASP A 103 19.70 11.10 4.27
CA ASP A 103 19.21 9.83 4.79
C ASP A 103 19.07 9.87 6.31
N TRP A 104 17.90 10.33 6.76
CA TRP A 104 17.54 10.36 8.19
C TRP A 104 17.05 9.00 8.70
N LEU A 105 16.59 8.12 7.80
CA LEU A 105 15.92 6.87 8.17
C LEU A 105 16.91 5.86 8.72
N LEU A 106 18.06 5.68 8.08
CA LEU A 106 19.09 4.78 8.59
C LEU A 106 19.65 5.28 9.92
N VAL A 107 19.77 6.60 10.09
CA VAL A 107 20.19 7.21 11.35
C VAL A 107 19.18 6.92 12.47
N LEU A 108 17.88 6.92 12.16
CA LEU A 108 16.84 6.53 13.09
C LEU A 108 16.89 5.02 13.43
N GLU A 109 17.16 4.14 12.46
CA GLU A 109 17.36 2.71 12.74
C GLU A 109 18.56 2.47 13.66
N ILE A 110 19.66 3.21 13.45
CA ILE A 110 20.82 3.15 14.35
C ILE A 110 20.43 3.62 15.75
N TYR A 111 19.65 4.70 15.87
CA TYR A 111 19.14 5.21 17.15
C TYR A 111 18.32 4.15 17.91
N GLU A 112 17.46 3.41 17.22
CA GLU A 112 16.67 2.31 17.79
C GLU A 112 17.56 1.23 18.42
N LEU A 113 18.64 0.84 17.73
CA LEU A 113 19.56 -0.19 18.23
C LEU A 113 20.34 0.24 19.49
N ILE A 114 20.54 1.54 19.69
CA ILE A 114 21.33 2.07 20.81
C ILE A 114 20.49 2.71 21.93
N LEU A 115 19.16 2.75 21.80
CA LEU A 115 18.21 3.45 22.68
C LEU A 115 18.36 3.11 24.18
N ASN A 116 18.90 1.93 24.50
CA ASN A 116 19.10 1.46 25.87
C ASN A 116 20.57 1.37 26.30
N SER A 117 21.51 1.69 25.40
CA SER A 117 22.95 1.57 25.64
C SER A 117 23.52 2.70 26.52
N LYS A 118 22.79 3.81 26.70
CA LYS A 118 23.21 5.02 27.46
C LYS A 118 24.58 5.56 27.02
N THR A 119 24.89 5.46 25.74
CA THR A 119 26.16 5.91 25.17
C THR A 119 26.14 7.39 24.83
N THR A 120 27.31 8.02 24.67
CA THR A 120 27.41 9.39 24.15
C THR A 120 26.85 9.50 22.73
N LEU A 121 27.07 8.47 21.92
CA LEU A 121 26.58 8.34 20.54
C LEU A 121 25.06 8.51 20.45
N GLU A 122 24.31 8.00 21.41
CA GLU A 122 22.85 8.15 21.46
C GLU A 122 22.41 9.62 21.46
N LYS A 123 23.08 10.45 22.27
CA LYS A 123 22.78 11.88 22.36
C LYS A 123 23.14 12.61 21.08
N ASP A 124 24.28 12.26 20.48
CA ASP A 124 24.76 12.88 19.25
C ASP A 124 23.83 12.57 18.08
N ILE A 125 23.38 11.32 17.95
CA ILE A 125 22.42 10.89 16.93
C ILE A 125 21.06 11.56 17.14
N LEU A 126 20.57 11.61 18.38
CA LEU A 126 19.32 12.30 18.69
C LEU A 126 19.39 13.79 18.32
N ASN A 127 20.51 14.45 18.61
CA ASN A 127 20.70 15.86 18.27
C ASN A 127 20.77 16.06 16.75
N TYR A 128 21.47 15.17 16.04
CA TYR A 128 21.53 15.18 14.59
C TYR A 128 20.13 15.05 13.95
N LEU A 129 19.34 14.08 14.41
CA LEU A 129 17.96 13.86 13.94
C LEU A 129 17.05 15.06 14.22
N LYS A 130 17.19 15.72 15.38
CA LYS A 130 16.40 16.93 15.70
C LYS A 130 16.74 18.14 14.83
N ASN A 131 17.98 18.22 14.35
CA ASN A 131 18.42 19.31 13.49
C ASN A 131 17.95 19.17 12.04
N GLN A 132 17.41 18.01 11.65
CA GLN A 132 16.85 17.79 10.31
C GLN A 132 15.44 18.38 10.22
N SER A 133 15.31 19.54 9.58
CA SER A 133 14.05 20.28 9.47
C SER A 133 13.06 19.65 8.49
N GLU A 134 13.54 19.04 7.41
CA GLU A 134 12.68 18.54 6.31
C GLU A 134 11.77 17.37 6.75
N TYR A 135 12.24 16.53 7.68
CA TYR A 135 11.55 15.29 8.08
C TYR A 135 11.14 15.28 9.56
N GLN A 136 11.10 16.45 10.20
CA GLN A 136 10.93 16.56 11.65
C GLN A 136 9.68 15.84 12.19
N ASN A 137 8.56 15.89 11.46
CA ASN A 137 7.32 15.21 11.86
C ASN A 137 7.47 13.68 11.85
N LEU A 138 8.12 13.14 10.83
CA LEU A 138 8.35 11.69 10.69
C LEU A 138 9.36 11.19 11.71
N ILE A 139 10.46 11.92 11.88
CA ILE A 139 11.49 11.63 12.87
C ILE A 139 10.89 11.63 14.28
N THR A 140 10.11 12.66 14.63
CA THR A 140 9.46 12.75 15.95
C THR A 140 8.48 11.61 16.18
N SER A 141 7.67 11.27 15.17
CA SER A 141 6.74 10.14 15.24
C SER A 141 7.48 8.81 15.42
N GLY A 142 8.59 8.61 14.68
CA GLY A 142 9.46 7.45 14.81
C GLY A 142 10.05 7.32 16.21
N ILE A 143 10.62 8.41 16.75
CA ILE A 143 11.16 8.44 18.12
C ILE A 143 10.06 8.17 19.16
N GLN A 144 8.83 8.65 18.96
CA GLN A 144 7.72 8.38 19.88
C GLN A 144 7.31 6.91 19.88
N LEU A 145 7.32 6.24 18.73
CA LEU A 145 7.01 4.81 18.62
C LEU A 145 8.01 3.95 19.42
N LEU A 146 9.27 4.39 19.49
CA LEU A 146 10.33 3.69 20.21
C LEU A 146 10.25 3.84 21.74
N LYS A 147 9.52 4.82 22.27
CA LYS A 147 9.42 5.10 23.73
C LYS A 147 8.40 4.22 24.46
N LYS A 148 7.98 3.11 23.88
CA LYS A 148 6.90 2.26 24.39
C LYS A 148 7.43 1.02 25.08
#